data_AF-A0A2R6ILP0-F1
#
_entry.id   AF-A0A2R6ILP0-F1
#
_cell.length_a   1.000
_cell.length_b   1.000
_cell.length_c   1.000
_cell.angle_alpha   90.00
_cell.angle_beta   90.00
_cell.angle_gamma   90.00
#
_symmetry.space_group_name_H-M   'P 1'
#
loop_
_entity.id
_entity.type
_entity.pdbx_description
1 polymer ?
#
loop_
_entity_poly.entity_id
_entity_poly.type
_entity_poly.pdbx_seq_one_letter_code
_entity_poly.pdbx_strand_id
1 'polypeptide(L)'
;MCGPLRVRDWRATAALVLLALVVLAPVFGWAAGQVGYAEPLENAAEATGATDDADPVHTGLLPGYTVPGTPTALGTLVAALVGTALTLAVATGLGRVLADGTDGD
;
A
#
# COMPACT_ATOMS: atom_id res chain seq x y z
N MET A 1 -22.13 -28.36 1.82
CA MET A 1 -22.50 -27.88 0.48
C MET A 1 -22.31 -26.37 0.45
N CYS A 2 -21.12 -25.89 0.10
CA CYS A 2 -20.90 -24.47 -0.15
C CYS A 2 -21.25 -24.20 -1.61
N GLY A 3 -22.37 -23.52 -1.86
CA GLY A 3 -22.78 -23.15 -3.21
C GLY A 3 -21.78 -22.17 -3.83
N PRO A 4 -21.54 -22.23 -5.14
CA PRO A 4 -20.69 -21.26 -5.81
C PRO A 4 -21.37 -19.90 -5.71
N LEU A 5 -20.78 -18.96 -4.98
CA LEU A 5 -21.10 -17.54 -5.09
C LEU A 5 -20.72 -17.09 -6.50
N ARG A 6 -21.59 -17.34 -7.48
CA ARG A 6 -21.46 -16.85 -8.83
C ARG A 6 -21.91 -15.38 -8.82
N VAL A 7 -21.07 -14.51 -8.27
CA VAL A 7 -21.21 -13.07 -8.46
C VAL A 7 -21.16 -12.83 -9.97
N ARG A 8 -22.27 -12.36 -10.52
CA ARG A 8 -22.53 -12.28 -11.97
C ARG A 8 -21.41 -11.56 -12.73
N ASP A 9 -20.69 -10.66 -12.04
CA ASP A 9 -19.44 -10.03 -12.47
C ASP A 9 -18.41 -9.97 -11.31
N TRP A 10 -17.61 -11.03 -11.16
CA TRP A 10 -16.59 -11.13 -10.09
C TRP A 10 -15.55 -9.99 -10.14
N ARG A 11 -15.23 -9.49 -11.33
CA ARG A 11 -14.28 -8.37 -11.52
C ARG A 11 -14.81 -7.07 -10.95
N ALA A 12 -16.08 -6.76 -11.19
CA ALA A 12 -16.72 -5.58 -10.63
C ALA A 12 -16.79 -5.68 -9.10
N THR A 13 -17.10 -6.88 -8.59
CA THR A 13 -17.10 -7.14 -7.15
C THR A 13 -15.70 -6.94 -6.55
N ALA A 14 -14.65 -7.50 -7.17
CA ALA A 14 -13.27 -7.34 -6.73
C ALA A 14 -12.83 -5.88 -6.75
N ALA A 15 -13.15 -5.13 -7.81
CA ALA A 15 -12.84 -3.71 -7.91
C ALA A 15 -13.52 -2.89 -6.80
N LEU A 16 -14.78 -3.18 -6.50
CA LEU A 16 -15.52 -2.52 -5.43
C LEU A 16 -14.93 -2.84 -4.05
N VAL A 17 -14.53 -4.09 -3.82
CA VAL A 17 -13.85 -4.50 -2.58
C VAL A 17 -12.50 -3.78 -2.44
N LEU A 18 -11.69 -3.73 -3.49
CA LEU A 18 -10.41 -3.01 -3.48
C LEU A 18 -10.62 -1.51 -3.21
N LEU A 19 -11.60 -0.89 -3.85
CA LEU A 19 -11.95 0.51 -3.60
C LEU A 19 -12.35 0.73 -2.13
N ALA A 20 -13.18 -0.15 -1.57
CA ALA A 20 -13.58 -0.07 -0.17
C ALA A 20 -12.36 -0.20 0.77
N LEU A 21 -11.42 -1.11 0.49
CA LEU A 21 -10.19 -1.26 1.27
C LEU A 21 -9.30 -0.02 1.19
N VAL A 22 -9.15 0.57 0.00
CA VAL A 22 -8.38 1.81 -0.19
C VAL A 22 -8.99 2.96 0.60
N VAL A 23 -10.31 3.12 0.56
CA VAL A 23 -11.02 4.15 1.35
C VAL A 23 -10.92 3.89 2.86
N LEU A 24 -10.85 2.63 3.28
CA LEU A 24 -10.70 2.25 4.69
C LEU A 24 -9.25 2.39 5.19
N ALA A 25 -8.25 2.39 4.30
CA ALA A 25 -6.83 2.43 4.66
C ALA A 25 -6.44 3.56 5.64
N PRO A 26 -6.93 4.82 5.48
CA PRO A 26 -6.59 5.91 6.41
C PRO A 26 -7.04 5.67 7.85
N VAL A 27 -8.07 4.85 8.06
CA VAL A 27 -8.53 4.49 9.42
C VAL A 27 -7.45 3.69 10.15
N PHE A 28 -6.71 2.83 9.45
CA PHE A 28 -5.59 2.10 10.03
C PHE A 28 -4.41 3.02 10.36
N GLY A 29 -4.10 3.96 9.47
CA GLY A 29 -3.05 4.96 9.73
C GLY A 29 -3.37 5.84 10.94
N TRP A 30 -4.63 6.25 11.09
CA TRP A 30 -5.10 6.96 12.28
C TRP A 30 -5.04 6.08 13.54
N ALA A 31 -5.53 4.84 13.47
CA ALA A 31 -5.56 3.93 14.61
C ALA A 31 -4.16 3.59 15.14
N ALA A 32 -3.16 3.47 14.26
CA ALA A 32 -1.76 3.27 14.64
C ALA A 32 -1.24 4.42 15.52
N GLY A 33 -1.60 5.66 15.19
CA GLY A 33 -1.27 6.84 16.01
C GLY A 33 -1.94 6.80 17.38
N GLN A 34 -3.18 6.30 17.47
CA GLN A 34 -3.92 6.22 18.75
C GLN A 34 -3.33 5.21 19.73
N VAL A 35 -2.69 4.14 19.23
CA VAL A 35 -2.05 3.12 20.07
C VAL A 35 -0.58 3.43 20.35
N GLY A 36 -0.07 4.56 19.88
CA GLY A 36 1.33 4.92 20.03
C GLY A 36 2.26 3.93 19.33
N TYR A 37 1.86 3.42 18.16
CA TYR A 37 2.73 2.56 17.37
C TYR A 37 3.99 3.33 17.00
N ALA A 38 5.13 2.91 17.54
CA ALA A 38 6.46 3.37 17.16
C ALA A 38 7.10 2.32 16.27
N GLU A 39 7.78 2.74 15.20
CA GLU A 39 8.44 1.78 14.32
C GLU A 39 9.57 1.05 15.06
N PRO A 40 9.82 -0.25 14.78
CA PRO A 40 10.93 -0.99 15.40
C PRO A 40 12.28 -0.29 15.25
N LEU A 41 12.46 0.44 14.15
CA LEU A 41 13.64 1.24 13.87
C LEU A 41 13.76 2.46 14.78
N GLU A 42 12.66 3.16 15.08
CA GLU A 42 12.66 4.28 16.02
C GLU A 42 13.01 3.80 17.44
N ASN A 43 12.39 2.70 17.89
CA ASN A 43 12.71 2.11 19.20
C ASN A 43 14.18 1.67 19.28
N ALA A 44 14.74 1.13 18.19
CA ALA A 44 16.15 0.73 18.14
C ALA A 44 17.08 1.95 18.16
N ALA A 45 16.73 3.03 17.45
CA ALA A 45 17.48 4.27 17.46
C ALA A 45 17.50 4.89 18.88
N GLU A 46 16.35 4.91 19.55
CA GLU A 46 16.24 5.40 20.93
C GLU A 46 17.05 4.54 21.91
N ALA A 47 16.94 3.21 21.82
CA ALA A 47 17.68 2.28 22.67
C ALA A 47 19.22 2.35 22.47
N THR A 48 19.67 2.79 21.30
CA THR A 48 21.10 2.94 20.96
C THR A 48 21.62 4.37 21.14
N GLY A 49 20.76 5.32 21.51
CA GLY A 49 21.10 6.74 21.58
C GLY A 49 21.37 7.38 20.22
N ALA A 50 21.02 6.70 19.13
CA ALA A 50 21.21 7.14 17.75
C ALA A 50 20.03 7.95 17.22
N THR A 51 19.14 8.45 18.08
CA THR A 51 17.98 9.27 17.71
C THR A 51 18.38 10.52 16.93
N ASP A 52 19.50 11.16 17.28
CA ASP A 52 20.03 12.35 16.57
C ASP A 52 20.91 12.00 15.34
N ASP A 53 21.46 10.78 15.26
CA ASP A 53 22.18 10.26 14.09
C ASP A 53 21.24 9.59 13.07
N ALA A 54 19.96 9.44 13.43
CA ALA A 54 18.89 8.92 12.59
C ALA A 54 18.26 10.02 11.71
N ASP A 55 18.97 11.12 11.44
CA ASP A 55 18.56 12.03 10.38
C ASP A 55 18.67 11.22 9.06
N PRO A 56 17.54 10.84 8.43
CA PRO A 56 17.60 9.93 7.31
C PRO A 56 18.38 10.65 6.20
N VAL A 57 19.59 10.18 5.91
CA VAL A 57 20.33 10.51 4.67
C VAL A 57 19.61 9.81 3.51
N HIS A 58 18.32 10.06 3.37
CA HIS A 58 17.44 9.55 2.34
C HIS A 58 17.16 10.69 1.38
N THR A 59 18.14 10.96 0.52
CA THR A 59 18.03 11.90 -0.62
C THR A 59 17.12 11.35 -1.74
N GLY A 60 16.15 10.51 -1.39
CA GLY A 60 15.17 9.97 -2.32
C GLY A 60 14.04 10.97 -2.58
N LEU A 61 13.27 10.73 -3.65
CA LEU A 61 12.11 11.56 -3.98
C LEU A 61 11.04 11.59 -2.87
N LEU A 62 11.01 10.57 -2.01
CA LEU A 62 10.11 10.42 -0.86
C LEU A 62 10.92 9.97 0.38
N PRO A 63 11.53 10.90 1.13
CA PRO A 63 12.23 10.58 2.36
C PRO A 63 11.27 9.91 3.36
N GLY A 64 11.72 8.82 3.99
CA GLY A 64 10.87 8.04 4.90
C GLY A 64 9.61 7.47 4.26
N TYR A 65 9.57 7.31 2.93
CA TYR A 65 8.40 6.86 2.17
C TYR A 65 7.13 7.72 2.39
N THR A 66 7.31 8.96 2.80
CA THR A 66 6.22 9.91 3.06
C THR A 66 6.26 11.06 2.08
N VAL A 67 5.12 11.74 1.92
CA VAL A 67 5.04 13.00 1.17
C VAL A 67 5.19 14.14 2.18
N PRO A 68 6.23 15.00 2.06
CA PRO A 68 6.42 16.12 2.96
C PRO A 68 5.17 17.02 3.03
N GLY A 69 4.78 17.40 4.25
CA GLY A 69 3.62 18.27 4.48
C GLY A 69 2.26 17.57 4.38
N THR A 70 2.20 16.24 4.26
CA THR A 70 0.93 15.50 4.28
C THR A 70 0.62 14.92 5.66
N PRO A 71 -0.62 15.08 6.17
CA PRO A 71 -1.10 14.36 7.34
C PRO A 71 -1.04 12.85 7.14
N THR A 72 -0.75 12.09 8.20
CA THR A 72 -0.62 10.62 8.16
C THR A 72 -1.77 9.93 7.43
N ALA A 73 -3.02 10.30 7.72
CA ALA A 73 -4.20 9.72 7.08
C ALA A 73 -4.23 9.96 5.55
N LEU A 74 -3.81 11.14 5.08
CA LEU A 74 -3.72 11.44 3.65
C LEU A 74 -2.55 10.69 3.00
N GLY A 75 -1.41 10.60 3.69
CA GLY A 75 -0.28 9.78 3.25
C GLY A 75 -0.66 8.31 3.07
N THR A 76 -1.39 7.74 4.03
CA THR A 76 -1.91 6.36 3.96
C THR A 76 -2.89 6.17 2.79
N LEU A 77 -3.77 7.14 2.53
CA LEU A 77 -4.68 7.07 1.38
C LEU A 77 -3.91 7.04 0.06
N VAL A 78 -2.93 7.94 -0.10
CA VAL A 78 -2.10 8.03 -1.30
C VAL A 78 -1.31 6.74 -1.49
N ALA A 79 -0.69 6.21 -0.43
CA ALA A 79 0.04 4.95 -0.48
C ALA A 79 -0.87 3.78 -0.90
N ALA A 80 -2.09 3.70 -0.34
CA ALA A 80 -3.06 2.66 -0.68
C ALA A 80 -3.50 2.74 -2.15
N LEU A 81 -3.75 3.95 -2.67
CA LEU A 81 -4.10 4.18 -4.07
C LEU A 81 -2.95 3.77 -5.01
N VAL A 82 -1.74 4.27 -4.75
CA VAL A 82 -0.56 4.03 -5.59
C VAL A 82 -0.19 2.55 -5.58
N GLY A 83 -0.13 1.93 -4.41
CA GLY A 83 0.18 0.50 -4.27
C GLY A 83 -0.83 -0.38 -5.01
N THR A 84 -2.13 -0.13 -4.80
CA THR A 84 -3.20 -0.89 -5.47
C THR A 84 -3.13 -0.74 -7.00
N ALA A 85 -2.97 0.49 -7.49
CA ALA A 85 -2.88 0.77 -8.92
C ALA A 85 -1.64 0.10 -9.54
N LEU A 86 -0.49 0.18 -8.88
CA LEU A 86 0.76 -0.42 -9.35
C LEU A 86 0.66 -1.95 -9.41
N THR A 87 0.12 -2.59 -8.37
CA THR A 87 -0.07 -4.04 -8.35
C THR A 87 -1.00 -4.50 -9.48
N LEU A 88 -2.12 -3.82 -9.70
CA LEU A 88 -3.04 -4.14 -10.79
C LEU A 88 -2.40 -3.93 -12.16
N ALA A 89 -1.65 -2.84 -12.34
CA ALA A 89 -0.93 -2.55 -13.58
C ALA A 89 0.10 -3.64 -13.91
N VAL A 90 0.91 -4.06 -12.94
CA VAL A 90 1.90 -5.12 -13.12
C VAL A 90 1.23 -6.46 -13.41
N ALA A 91 0.24 -6.86 -12.60
CA ALA A 91 -0.42 -8.15 -12.77
C ALA A 91 -1.14 -8.26 -14.13
N THR A 92 -1.86 -7.21 -14.52
CA THR A 92 -2.56 -7.20 -15.82
C THR A 92 -1.61 -7.02 -17.00
N GLY A 93 -0.54 -6.26 -16.83
CA GLY A 93 0.51 -6.09 -17.85
C GLY A 93 1.22 -7.41 -18.14
N LEU A 94 1.68 -8.10 -17.09
CA LEU A 94 2.32 -9.41 -17.23
C LEU A 94 1.36 -10.45 -17.83
N GLY A 95 0.10 -10.44 -17.40
CA GLY A 95 -0.93 -11.31 -17.97
C GLY A 95 -1.14 -11.10 -19.47
N ARG A 96 -1.03 -9.86 -19.97
CA ARG A 96 -1.11 -9.57 -21.42
C ARG A 96 0.12 -10.06 -22.16
N VAL A 97 1.32 -9.77 -21.66
CA VAL A 97 2.57 -10.21 -22.30
C VAL A 97 2.61 -11.74 -22.43
N LEU A 98 2.16 -12.45 -21.41
CA LEU A 98 2.08 -13.92 -21.45
C LEU A 98 1.02 -14.43 -22.43
N ALA A 99 -0.13 -13.76 -22.53
CA ALA A 99 -1.18 -14.12 -23.48
C ALA A 99 -0.70 -13.93 -24.93
N ASP A 100 -0.11 -12.78 -25.25
CA ASP A 100 0.36 -12.44 -26.59
C ASP A 100 1.48 -13.40 -27.08
N GLY A 101 2.29 -13.94 -26.15
CA GLY A 101 3.30 -14.95 -26.47
C GLY A 101 2.76 -16.35 -26.75
N THR A 102 1.49 -16.63 -26.41
CA THR A 102 0.86 -17.94 -26.64
C THR A 102 0.15 -18.03 -28.00
N ASP A 103 -0.19 -16.88 -28.60
CA ASP A 103 -0.89 -16.79 -29.89
C ASP A 103 0.09 -16.69 -31.09
N GLY A 104 1.39 -16.70 -30.84
CA GLY A 104 2.46 -16.49 -31.84
C GLY A 104 3.22 -17.74 -32.30
N ASP A 105 2.92 -18.92 -31.76
CA ASP A 105 3.44 -20.25 -32.17
C ASP A 105 2.35 -21.06 -32.92
#